data_AF-A0A244CPF5-F1
#
_entry.id   AF-A0A244CPF5-F1
#
_cell.length_a   1.000
_cell.length_b   1.000
_cell.length_c   1.000
_cell.angle_alpha   90.00
_cell.angle_beta   90.00
_cell.angle_gamma   90.00
#
_symmetry.space_group_name_H-M   'P 1'
#
loop_
_entity.id
_entity.type
_entity.pdbx_description
1 polymer ?
#
loop_
_entity_poly.entity_id
_entity_poly.type
_entity_poly.pdbx_seq_one_letter_code
_entity_poly.pdbx_strand_id
1 'polypeptide(L)'
;MAYSEIDEEQGTLQKADYFQKGMIMPSFPILCFTVGFDEISYFAKQTTLNEYLESLPTSMHQDLRLVCQNGMEYDGAFNPLGQVPLEDFSHKVKHTLVLEGQCCIDKVQLNDYDQGFALLAEFAQ
;
A
#
# COMPACT_ATOMS: atom_id res chain seq x y z
N MET A 1 16.53 -1.50 -58.23
CA MET A 1 17.08 -1.36 -56.87
C MET A 1 16.18 -2.16 -55.96
N ALA A 2 16.74 -3.17 -55.31
CA ALA A 2 16.06 -4.11 -54.41
C ALA A 2 16.28 -3.70 -52.95
N TYR A 3 15.62 -4.45 -52.04
CA TYR A 3 15.59 -4.42 -50.56
C TYR A 3 14.46 -3.58 -49.96
N SER A 4 13.63 -4.04 -49.02
CA SER A 4 13.23 -5.39 -48.53
C SER A 4 12.15 -5.16 -47.47
N GLU A 5 11.24 -6.13 -47.32
CA GLU A 5 10.29 -6.27 -46.22
C GLU A 5 11.01 -6.40 -44.87
N ILE A 6 10.42 -5.83 -43.80
CA ILE A 6 10.60 -6.29 -42.41
C ILE A 6 9.23 -6.20 -41.73
N ASP A 7 8.78 -7.37 -41.30
CA ASP A 7 7.62 -7.71 -40.47
C ASP A 7 7.98 -7.57 -38.97
N GLU A 8 7.02 -7.81 -38.07
CA GLU A 8 7.22 -7.96 -36.60
C GLU A 8 7.57 -6.65 -35.84
N GLU A 9 7.10 -6.33 -34.64
CA GLU A 9 6.32 -7.00 -33.60
C GLU A 9 5.99 -5.90 -32.55
N GLN A 10 4.82 -6.01 -31.91
CA GLN A 10 4.53 -5.59 -30.53
C GLN A 10 4.67 -4.12 -30.07
N GLY A 11 3.62 -3.64 -29.40
CA GLY A 11 3.69 -2.40 -28.62
C GLY A 11 2.37 -2.00 -27.96
N THR A 12 1.54 -2.95 -27.54
CA THR A 12 0.45 -2.67 -26.60
C THR A 12 1.02 -2.36 -25.23
N LEU A 13 0.56 -1.25 -24.64
CA LEU A 13 0.80 -0.75 -23.27
C LEU A 13 2.24 -0.33 -22.93
N GLN A 14 2.44 0.98 -22.77
CA GLN A 14 2.83 1.55 -21.47
C GLN A 14 2.83 3.09 -21.57
N LYS A 15 1.67 3.70 -21.35
CA LYS A 15 1.60 5.07 -20.84
C LYS A 15 1.51 5.00 -19.33
N ALA A 16 2.62 4.64 -18.69
CA ALA A 16 2.79 4.76 -17.25
C ALA A 16 4.22 5.19 -16.87
N ASP A 17 4.91 5.92 -17.75
CA ASP A 17 6.22 6.50 -17.46
C ASP A 17 6.12 8.00 -17.17
N TYR A 18 5.30 8.34 -16.18
CA TYR A 18 5.38 9.62 -15.47
C TYR A 18 5.86 9.39 -14.03
N PHE A 19 6.94 8.62 -13.86
CA PHE A 19 7.66 8.54 -12.59
C PHE A 19 8.88 9.45 -12.62
N GLN A 20 8.72 10.64 -12.03
CA GLN A 20 9.82 11.56 -11.82
C GLN A 20 10.84 10.93 -10.87
N LYS A 21 12.03 10.63 -11.42
CA LYS A 21 13.36 10.84 -10.82
C LYS A 21 13.40 10.80 -9.28
N GLY A 22 13.47 9.60 -8.70
CA GLY A 22 13.96 9.40 -7.32
C GLY A 22 12.91 9.17 -6.22
N MET A 23 11.62 9.05 -6.55
CA MET A 23 10.63 8.60 -5.56
C MET A 23 10.78 7.10 -5.31
N ILE A 24 11.12 6.73 -4.08
CA ILE A 24 11.12 5.33 -3.63
C ILE A 24 9.67 4.88 -3.61
N MET A 25 9.29 4.00 -4.54
CA MET A 25 7.95 3.44 -4.53
C MET A 25 7.73 2.63 -3.25
N PRO A 26 6.56 2.75 -2.61
CA PRO A 26 6.24 1.94 -1.45
C PRO A 26 6.25 0.47 -1.82
N SER A 27 6.88 -0.35 -0.97
CA SER A 27 6.89 -1.80 -1.13
C SER A 27 5.57 -2.39 -0.66
N PHE A 28 4.92 -3.17 -1.51
CA PHE A 28 3.70 -3.91 -1.16
C PHE A 28 4.04 -5.17 -0.35
N PRO A 29 3.16 -5.58 0.58
CA PRO A 29 1.83 -5.03 0.88
C PRO A 29 1.85 -3.68 1.62
N ILE A 30 0.75 -2.93 1.53
CA ILE A 30 0.55 -1.61 2.15
C ILE A 30 -0.68 -1.64 3.05
N LEU A 31 -0.55 -1.05 4.24
CA LEU A 31 -1.66 -0.73 5.13
C LEU A 31 -2.04 0.74 4.94
N CYS A 32 -3.26 1.00 4.51
CA CYS A 32 -3.79 2.33 4.27
C CYS A 32 -4.79 2.70 5.36
N PHE A 33 -4.70 3.91 5.91
CA PHE A 33 -5.68 4.43 6.84
C PHE A 33 -5.82 5.95 6.70
N THR A 34 -6.94 6.49 7.14
CA THR A 34 -7.20 7.94 7.10
C THR A 34 -7.03 8.52 8.49
N VAL A 35 -6.26 9.60 8.63
CA VAL A 35 -6.09 10.30 9.91
C VAL A 35 -7.45 10.79 10.41
N GLY A 36 -7.78 10.43 11.66
CA GLY A 36 -9.05 10.82 12.29
C GLY A 36 -10.22 9.87 11.98
N PHE A 37 -9.98 8.78 11.24
CA PHE A 37 -10.95 7.72 11.01
C PHE A 37 -10.37 6.36 11.45
N ASP A 38 -11.25 5.47 11.90
CA ASP A 38 -10.90 4.10 12.31
C ASP A 38 -10.87 3.11 11.13
N GLU A 39 -11.05 3.61 9.89
CA GLU A 39 -11.03 2.78 8.69
C GLU A 39 -9.58 2.44 8.31
N ILE A 40 -9.30 1.15 8.21
CA ILE A 40 -8.01 0.62 7.81
C ILE A 40 -8.23 -0.37 6.67
N SER A 41 -7.55 -0.15 5.55
CA SER A 41 -7.59 -0.99 4.37
C SER A 41 -6.22 -1.62 4.10
N TYR A 42 -6.22 -2.91 3.79
CA TYR A 42 -5.00 -3.64 3.40
C TYR A 42 -4.94 -3.81 1.88
N PHE A 43 -3.81 -3.47 1.28
CA PHE A 43 -3.57 -3.58 -0.16
C PHE A 43 -2.37 -4.49 -0.44
N ALA A 44 -2.63 -5.68 -0.98
CA ALA A 44 -1.57 -6.61 -1.39
C ALA A 44 -0.88 -6.21 -2.71
N LYS A 45 -1.56 -5.41 -3.55
CA LYS A 45 -1.11 -5.07 -4.91
C LYS A 45 -1.29 -3.60 -5.21
N GLN A 46 -0.40 -3.06 -6.04
CA GLN A 46 -0.44 -1.66 -6.48
C GLN A 46 -1.69 -1.29 -7.25
N THR A 47 -2.18 -2.18 -8.11
CA THR A 47 -3.38 -1.92 -8.92
C THR A 47 -4.58 -1.57 -8.06
N THR A 48 -4.82 -2.33 -6.99
CA THR A 48 -5.95 -2.14 -6.09
C THR A 48 -5.83 -0.85 -5.26
N LEU A 49 -4.61 -0.51 -4.84
CA LEU A 49 -4.37 0.79 -4.17
C LEU A 49 -4.64 1.96 -5.13
N ASN A 50 -4.17 1.88 -6.38
CA ASN A 50 -4.38 2.94 -7.35
C ASN A 50 -5.87 3.16 -7.63
N GLU A 51 -6.64 2.08 -7.84
CA GLU A 51 -8.09 2.15 -8.02
C GLU A 51 -8.79 2.79 -6.80
N TYR A 52 -8.34 2.46 -5.58
CA TYR A 52 -8.85 3.08 -4.36
C TYR A 52 -8.51 4.57 -4.30
N LEU A 53 -7.26 4.96 -4.55
CA LEU A 53 -6.83 6.36 -4.55
C LEU A 53 -7.57 7.20 -5.62
N GLU A 54 -7.83 6.63 -6.80
CA GLU A 54 -8.60 7.26 -7.87
C GLU A 54 -10.09 7.44 -7.52
N SER A 55 -10.63 6.55 -6.68
CA SER A 55 -12.02 6.67 -6.18
C SER A 55 -12.20 7.78 -5.14
N LEU A 56 -11.11 8.22 -4.52
CA LEU A 56 -11.13 9.23 -3.46
C LEU A 56 -10.93 10.65 -4.02
N PRO A 57 -11.60 11.66 -3.45
CA PRO A 57 -11.32 13.04 -3.79
C PRO A 57 -9.88 13.41 -3.40
N THR A 58 -9.19 14.16 -4.25
CA THR A 58 -7.78 14.53 -4.06
C THR A 58 -7.51 15.24 -2.73
N SER A 59 -8.50 15.93 -2.16
CA SER A 59 -8.40 16.54 -0.83
C SER A 59 -8.13 15.54 0.28
N MET A 60 -8.61 14.29 0.15
CA MET A 60 -8.41 13.24 1.13
C MET A 60 -7.02 12.60 1.05
N HIS A 61 -6.29 12.76 -0.06
CA HIS A 61 -4.97 12.14 -0.22
C HIS A 61 -3.96 12.62 0.83
N GLN A 62 -4.11 13.85 1.34
CA GLN A 62 -3.26 14.39 2.41
C GLN A 62 -3.59 13.80 3.80
N ASP A 63 -4.80 13.28 3.96
CA ASP A 63 -5.25 12.64 5.20
C ASP A 63 -4.99 11.13 5.20
N LEU A 64 -4.71 10.55 4.02
CA LEU A 64 -4.28 9.16 3.91
C LEU A 64 -2.87 8.96 4.45
N ARG A 65 -2.67 7.78 5.01
CA ARG A 65 -1.39 7.26 5.47
C ARG A 65 -1.22 5.86 4.94
N LEU A 66 -0.11 5.64 4.26
CA LEU A 66 0.28 4.39 3.61
C LEU A 66 1.50 3.85 4.32
N VAL A 67 1.35 2.76 5.07
CA VAL A 67 2.45 2.10 5.77
C VAL A 67 2.89 0.89 4.98
N CYS A 68 4.17 0.81 4.68
CA CYS A 68 4.78 -0.28 3.93
C CYS A 68 5.31 -1.38 4.85
N GLN A 69 5.66 -2.52 4.25
CA GLN A 69 6.26 -3.65 4.96
C GLN A 69 7.56 -3.32 5.72
N ASN A 70 8.32 -2.30 5.31
CA ASN A 70 9.51 -1.84 6.04
C ASN A 70 9.21 -0.84 7.17
N GLY A 71 7.93 -0.58 7.47
CA GLY A 71 7.47 0.40 8.46
C GLY A 71 7.53 1.86 8.00
N MET A 72 7.92 2.13 6.75
CA MET A 72 7.91 3.48 6.20
C MET A 72 6.47 3.93 5.91
N GLU A 73 6.15 5.15 6.33
CA GLU A 73 4.88 5.82 6.13
C GLU A 73 4.98 6.84 4.99
N TYR A 74 3.93 6.89 4.18
CA TYR A 74 3.74 7.86 3.11
C TYR A 74 2.35 8.48 3.19
N ASP A 75 2.15 9.67 2.64
CA ASP A 75 0.81 10.19 2.38
C ASP A 75 0.19 9.55 1.11
N GLY A 76 -1.07 9.87 0.81
CA GLY A 76 -1.76 9.42 -0.40
C GLY A 76 -1.17 9.95 -1.71
N ALA A 77 -0.24 10.90 -1.65
CA ALA A 77 0.54 11.38 -2.79
C ALA A 77 1.95 10.76 -2.84
N PHE A 78 2.20 9.72 -2.04
CA PHE A 78 3.48 9.00 -1.94
C PHE A 78 4.66 9.86 -1.46
N ASN A 79 4.41 10.94 -0.71
CA ASN A 79 5.46 11.67 -0.02
C ASN A 79 5.83 10.94 1.27
N PRO A 80 7.13 10.69 1.54
CA PRO A 80 7.55 10.01 2.76
C PRO A 80 7.31 10.89 3.98
N LEU A 81 6.67 10.32 5.01
CA LEU A 81 6.37 10.97 6.28
C LEU A 81 7.33 10.56 7.40
N GLY A 82 7.93 9.38 7.28
CA GLY A 82 8.89 8.84 8.24
C GLY A 82 8.70 7.35 8.45
N GLN A 83 9.28 6.83 9.54
CA GLN A 83 9.04 5.46 9.97
C GLN A 83 8.01 5.46 11.10
N VAL A 84 6.97 4.63 10.98
CA VAL A 84 5.98 4.43 12.05
C VAL A 84 6.62 3.66 13.19
N PRO A 85 6.38 4.02 14.46
CA PRO A 85 6.77 3.17 15.58
C PRO A 85 6.10 1.79 15.50
N LEU A 86 6.84 0.71 15.79
CA LEU A 86 6.29 -0.64 15.75
C LEU A 86 5.09 -0.82 16.70
N GLU A 87 5.06 -0.10 17.82
CA GLU A 87 3.94 -0.08 18.76
C GLU A 87 2.66 0.46 18.11
N ASP A 88 2.75 1.61 17.45
CA ASP A 88 1.63 2.22 16.73
C ASP A 88 1.16 1.34 15.57
N PHE A 89 2.09 0.75 14.82
CA PHE A 89 1.77 -0.23 13.78
C PHE A 89 1.06 -1.45 14.36
N SER A 90 1.53 -1.97 15.49
CA SER A 90 0.90 -3.11 16.18
C SER A 90 -0.52 -2.79 16.62
N HIS A 91 -0.78 -1.58 17.10
CA HIS A 91 -2.13 -1.13 17.45
C HIS A 91 -3.05 -1.10 16.22
N LYS A 92 -2.55 -0.61 15.08
CA LYS A 92 -3.30 -0.58 13.82
C LYS A 92 -3.62 -1.98 13.30
N VAL A 93 -2.64 -2.88 13.27
CA VAL A 93 -2.84 -4.28 12.88
C VAL A 93 -3.88 -4.94 13.76
N LYS A 94 -3.77 -4.79 15.08
CA LYS A 94 -4.76 -5.29 16.05
C LYS A 94 -6.16 -4.75 15.77
N HIS A 95 -6.27 -3.43 15.54
CA HIS A 95 -7.53 -2.79 15.22
C HIS A 95 -8.17 -3.38 13.95
N THR A 96 -7.39 -3.56 12.88
CA THR A 96 -7.86 -4.22 11.65
C THR A 96 -8.34 -5.64 11.93
N LEU A 97 -7.59 -6.44 12.69
CA LEU A 97 -7.99 -7.80 13.04
C LEU A 97 -9.32 -7.84 13.82
N VAL A 98 -9.58 -6.84 14.68
CA VAL A 98 -10.86 -6.71 15.40
C VAL A 98 -12.01 -6.41 14.43
N LEU A 99 -11.78 -5.53 13.45
CA LEU A 99 -12.78 -5.22 12.42
C LEU A 99 -13.10 -6.46 11.56
N GLU A 100 -12.11 -7.30 11.29
CA GLU A 100 -12.26 -8.61 10.63
C GLU A 100 -12.86 -9.71 11.55
N GLY A 101 -13.33 -9.34 12.75
CA GLY A 101 -14.04 -10.22 13.66
C GLY A 101 -13.16 -11.16 14.49
N GLN A 102 -11.84 -10.93 14.53
CA GLN A 102 -10.94 -11.73 15.35
C GLN A 102 -11.09 -11.40 16.84
N CYS A 103 -11.28 -12.42 17.67
CA CYS A 103 -11.29 -12.29 19.12
C CYS A 103 -9.94 -12.77 19.71
N CYS A 104 -9.50 -12.19 20.83
CA CYS A 104 -8.22 -12.47 21.51
C CYS A 104 -6.95 -11.80 20.96
N ILE A 105 -7.09 -10.69 20.21
CA ILE A 105 -5.97 -9.90 19.66
C ILE A 105 -5.03 -9.28 20.72
N ASP A 106 -5.43 -9.17 21.99
CA ASP A 106 -4.58 -8.66 23.08
C ASP A 106 -3.29 -9.47 23.28
N LYS A 107 -3.30 -10.75 22.91
CA LYS A 107 -2.12 -11.62 23.01
C LYS A 107 -1.17 -11.51 21.83
N VAL A 108 -1.56 -10.81 20.76
CA VAL A 108 -0.71 -10.61 19.59
C VAL A 108 0.36 -9.58 19.96
N GLN A 109 1.63 -9.98 19.93
CA GLN A 109 2.77 -9.08 20.01
C GLN A 109 3.56 -9.21 18.72
N LEU A 110 3.68 -8.11 17.97
CA LEU A 110 4.50 -8.07 16.77
C LEU A 110 5.94 -7.74 17.17
N ASN A 111 6.90 -8.51 16.67
CA ASN A 111 8.33 -8.24 16.85
C ASN A 111 8.91 -7.39 15.72
N ASP A 112 8.23 -7.37 14.58
CA ASP A 112 8.60 -6.65 13.37
C ASP A 112 7.35 -6.38 12.51
N TYR A 113 7.53 -5.57 11.47
CA TYR A 113 6.45 -5.22 10.54
C TYR A 113 6.02 -6.40 9.67
N ASP A 114 6.95 -7.28 9.29
CA ASP A 114 6.70 -8.46 8.45
C ASP A 114 5.65 -9.38 9.09
N GLN A 115 5.76 -9.61 10.41
CA GLN A 115 4.79 -10.38 11.18
C GLN A 115 3.39 -9.76 11.13
N GLY A 116 3.28 -8.43 11.20
CA GLY A 116 1.99 -7.76 11.11
C GLY A 116 1.37 -7.91 9.72
N PHE A 117 2.15 -7.73 8.66
CA PHE A 117 1.66 -7.92 7.29
C PHE A 117 1.33 -9.38 6.97
N ALA A 118 2.08 -10.34 7.52
CA ALA A 118 1.77 -11.76 7.39
C ALA A 118 0.43 -12.09 8.05
N LEU A 119 0.18 -11.60 9.26
CA LEU A 119 -1.11 -11.76 9.95
C LEU A 119 -2.24 -11.15 9.12
N LEU A 120 -2.11 -9.91 8.67
CA LEU A 120 -3.14 -9.26 7.85
C LEU A 120 -3.43 -10.03 6.56
N ALA A 121 -2.41 -10.62 5.93
CA ALA A 121 -2.57 -11.43 4.73
C ALA A 121 -3.37 -12.73 4.96
N GLU A 122 -3.36 -13.27 6.18
CA GLU A 122 -4.17 -14.45 6.52
C GLU A 122 -5.68 -14.13 6.57
N PHE A 123 -6.04 -12.88 6.84
CA PHE A 123 -7.43 -12.44 7.03
C PHE A 123 -7.99 -11.60 5.90
N ALA A 124 -7.16 -11.05 5.02
CA ALA A 124 -7.59 -10.35 3.81
C ALA A 124 -8.08 -11.38 2.75
N GLN A 125 -9.35 -11.79 2.82
CA GLN A 125 -10.03 -12.63 1.82
C GLN A 125 -10.91 -11.82 0.87
#